data_AF-A0A382FT24-F1
#
_entry.id   AF-A0A382FT24-F1
#
_cell.length_a   1.000
_cell.length_b   1.000
_cell.length_c   1.000
_cell.angle_alpha   90.00
_cell.angle_beta   90.00
_cell.angle_gamma   90.00
#
_symmetry.space_group_name_H-M   'P 1'
#
loop_
_entity.id
_entity.type
_entity.pdbx_description
1 polymer ?
#
loop_
_entity_poly.entity_id
_entity_poly.type
_entity_poly.pdbx_seq_one_letter_code
_entity_poly.pdbx_strand_id
1 'polypeptide(L)'
;MSNSLRVQDIHGLTLSATSSNAGNAFDNTVMGYIKYRLDTPAFLKETLRSDPEFGLAHCLKGYFLMLAYNQANLPAARESAAQARTFTATATWREQRHVDALEAWLDDDSERMLAAWEDILVDHPLDLVAFRLAHLSYFWLGRAEDMKTSLDRVMPAWNVSHVGYATVMSCKCFAYEECGE
;
A
#
# COMPACT_ATOMS: atom_id res chain seq x y z
N MET A 1 2.52 -4.31 33.86
CA MET A 1 2.86 -4.49 32.44
C MET A 1 1.69 -3.94 31.66
N SER A 2 1.84 -2.74 31.08
CA SER A 2 0.76 -2.11 30.32
C SER A 2 0.50 -2.97 29.08
N ASN A 3 -0.73 -3.46 28.93
CA ASN A 3 -1.16 -4.17 27.73
C ASN A 3 -1.23 -3.12 26.61
N SER A 4 -0.11 -2.87 25.93
CA SER A 4 -0.08 -1.92 24.82
C SER A 4 -1.03 -2.45 23.74
N LEU A 5 -2.18 -1.80 23.58
CA LEU A 5 -3.15 -2.13 22.56
C LEU A 5 -2.44 -2.07 21.21
N ARG A 6 -2.38 -3.20 20.49
CA ARG A 6 -1.85 -3.24 19.14
C ARG A 6 -2.79 -2.41 18.24
N VAL A 7 -2.26 -1.39 17.59
CA VAL A 7 -3.01 -0.63 16.58
C VAL A 7 -3.20 -1.50 15.35
N GLN A 8 -4.39 -1.47 14.76
CA GLN A 8 -4.74 -2.21 13.55
C GLN A 8 -5.41 -1.25 12.56
N ASP A 9 -5.26 -1.54 11.27
CA ASP A 9 -6.03 -0.88 10.21
C ASP A 9 -7.46 -1.41 10.12
N ILE A 10 -8.27 -0.84 9.22
CA ILE A 10 -9.66 -1.27 8.97
C ILE A 10 -9.83 -2.74 8.58
N HIS A 11 -8.76 -3.43 8.17
CA HIS A 11 -8.78 -4.84 7.82
C HIS A 11 -8.19 -5.74 8.92
N GLY A 12 -7.87 -5.16 10.09
CA GLY A 12 -7.34 -5.89 11.24
C GLY A 12 -5.84 -6.18 11.15
N LEU A 13 -5.12 -5.60 10.18
CA LEU A 13 -3.69 -5.83 10.02
C LEU A 13 -2.93 -4.90 10.97
N THR A 14 -1.93 -5.46 11.67
CA THR A 14 -1.19 -4.73 12.72
C THR A 14 -0.38 -3.59 12.13
N LEU A 15 -0.49 -2.41 12.73
CA LEU A 15 0.28 -1.21 12.39
C LEU A 15 1.27 -0.89 13.52
N SER A 16 2.47 -0.44 13.16
CA SER A 16 3.48 0.06 14.11
C SER A 16 3.26 1.54 14.48
N ALA A 17 2.01 2.00 14.42
CA ALA A 17 1.62 3.35 14.81
C ALA A 17 1.52 3.47 16.33
N THR A 18 1.76 4.67 16.84
CA THR A 18 1.80 4.99 18.28
C THR A 18 0.41 5.13 18.91
N SER A 19 -0.65 5.27 18.12
CA SER A 19 -2.02 5.45 18.62
C SER A 19 -3.10 5.01 17.63
N SER A 20 -4.29 4.70 18.14
CA SER A 20 -5.47 4.43 17.31
C SER A 20 -5.88 5.62 16.44
N ASN A 21 -5.58 6.85 16.86
CA ASN A 21 -5.84 8.05 16.05
C ASN A 21 -4.97 8.06 14.78
N ALA A 22 -3.69 7.67 14.91
CA ALA A 22 -2.79 7.53 13.77
C ALA A 22 -3.24 6.40 12.83
N GLY A 23 -3.70 5.26 13.39
CA GLY A 23 -4.32 4.18 12.61
C GLY A 23 -5.54 4.66 11.81
N ASN A 24 -6.49 5.33 12.46
CA ASN A 24 -7.67 5.89 11.80
C ASN A 24 -7.33 6.93 10.73
N ALA A 25 -6.31 7.78 10.96
CA ALA A 25 -5.85 8.75 9.97
C ALA A 25 -5.23 8.06 8.75
N PHE A 26 -4.46 6.99 8.98
CA PHE A 26 -3.90 6.17 7.91
C PHE A 26 -4.99 5.48 7.09
N ASP A 27 -6.01 4.92 7.75
CA ASP A 27 -7.17 4.36 7.08
C ASP A 27 -7.87 5.37 6.18
N ASN A 28 -8.05 6.61 6.63
CA ASN A 28 -8.60 7.68 5.79
C ASN A 28 -7.71 7.99 4.58
N THR A 29 -6.38 7.93 4.75
CA THR A 29 -5.42 8.13 3.66
C THR A 29 -5.50 7.02 2.62
N VAL A 30 -5.50 5.76 3.08
CA VAL A 30 -5.68 4.57 2.23
C VAL A 30 -7.00 4.70 1.50
N MET A 31 -8.11 4.93 2.19
CA MET A 31 -9.42 5.08 1.56
C MET A 31 -9.51 6.26 0.59
N GLY A 32 -8.80 7.35 0.84
CA GLY A 32 -8.63 8.45 -0.10
C GLY A 32 -7.99 8.00 -1.39
N TYR A 33 -6.86 7.28 -1.28
CA TYR A 33 -6.13 6.73 -2.41
C TYR A 33 -6.97 5.78 -3.25
N ILE A 34 -7.60 4.77 -2.65
CA ILE A 34 -8.33 3.74 -3.44
C ILE A 34 -9.60 4.29 -4.09
N LYS A 35 -10.12 5.42 -3.58
CA LYS A 35 -11.28 6.15 -4.15
C LYS A 35 -10.87 7.31 -5.05
N TYR A 36 -9.58 7.50 -5.33
CA TYR A 36 -9.06 8.60 -6.16
C TYR A 36 -9.50 9.98 -5.69
N ARG A 37 -9.54 10.22 -4.37
CA ARG A 37 -10.00 11.50 -3.84
C ARG A 37 -8.95 12.61 -3.96
N LEU A 38 -9.40 13.81 -4.32
CA LEU A 38 -8.55 15.00 -4.41
C LEU A 38 -7.94 15.45 -3.07
N ASP A 39 -8.60 15.12 -1.96
CA ASP A 39 -8.17 15.47 -0.59
C ASP A 39 -7.24 14.43 0.05
N THR A 40 -6.87 13.36 -0.66
CA THR A 40 -5.92 12.33 -0.18
C THR A 40 -4.61 12.92 0.36
N PRO A 41 -3.98 13.95 -0.25
CA PRO A 41 -2.78 14.57 0.32
C PRO A 41 -3.01 15.21 1.69
N ALA A 42 -4.21 15.73 1.96
CA ALA A 42 -4.56 16.29 3.26
C ALA A 42 -4.69 15.18 4.33
N PHE A 43 -5.26 14.03 3.99
CA PHE A 43 -5.31 12.87 4.89
C PHE A 43 -3.93 12.32 5.21
N LEU A 44 -3.04 12.23 4.21
CA LEU A 44 -1.66 11.81 4.46
C LEU A 44 -0.93 12.77 5.40
N LYS A 45 -1.10 14.08 5.18
CA LYS A 45 -0.52 15.11 6.07
C LYS A 45 -1.03 14.96 7.50
N GLU A 46 -2.32 14.66 7.67
CA GLU A 46 -2.92 14.44 8.99
C GLU A 46 -2.40 13.17 9.67
N THR A 47 -2.17 12.11 8.89
CA THR A 47 -1.55 10.87 9.39
C THR A 47 -0.16 11.15 9.94
N LEU A 48 0.69 11.81 9.15
CA LEU A 48 2.06 12.18 9.56
C LEU A 48 2.08 13.22 10.69
N ARG A 49 1.04 14.05 10.83
CA ARG A 49 0.92 14.96 11.98
C ARG A 49 0.56 14.21 13.27
N SER A 50 -0.28 13.18 13.14
CA SER A 50 -0.72 12.34 14.27
C SER A 50 0.38 11.40 14.76
N ASP A 51 1.25 10.96 13.85
CA ASP A 51 2.42 10.15 14.14
C ASP A 51 3.56 10.46 13.14
N PRO A 52 4.47 11.39 13.49
CA PRO A 52 5.57 11.79 12.61
C PRO A 52 6.58 10.69 12.30
N GLU A 53 6.63 9.63 13.12
CA GLU A 53 7.54 8.50 12.97
C GLU A 53 6.81 7.27 12.41
N PHE A 54 5.59 7.42 11.89
CA PHE A 54 4.87 6.28 11.32
C PHE A 54 5.47 5.87 9.97
N GLY A 55 6.36 4.88 9.99
CA GLY A 55 7.13 4.45 8.83
C GLY A 55 6.29 4.05 7.60
N LEU A 56 5.15 3.38 7.79
CA LEU A 56 4.26 3.02 6.67
C LEU A 56 3.61 4.26 6.03
N ALA A 57 3.33 5.31 6.81
CA ALA A 57 2.82 6.57 6.25
C ALA A 57 3.87 7.31 5.41
N HIS A 58 5.15 7.28 5.83
CA HIS A 58 6.26 7.78 5.00
C HIS A 58 6.45 6.95 3.72
N CYS A 59 6.28 5.63 3.80
CA CYS A 59 6.29 4.77 2.62
C CYS A 59 5.16 5.16 1.64
N LEU A 60 3.94 5.36 2.16
CA LEU A 60 2.78 5.76 1.35
C LEU A 60 2.97 7.15 0.70
N LYS A 61 3.62 8.09 1.40
CA LYS A 61 4.06 9.36 0.82
C LYS A 61 4.99 9.14 -0.36
N GLY A 62 5.98 8.26 -0.22
CA GLY A 62 6.89 7.87 -1.30
C GLY A 62 6.15 7.28 -2.50
N TYR A 63 5.21 6.35 -2.27
CA TYR A 63 4.38 5.81 -3.34
C TYR A 63 3.57 6.89 -4.06
N PHE A 64 2.93 7.84 -3.35
CA PHE A 64 2.17 8.91 -4.00
C PHE A 64 3.04 9.82 -4.87
N LEU A 65 4.27 10.08 -4.44
CA LEU A 65 5.24 10.84 -5.22
C LEU A 65 5.66 10.09 -6.51
N MET A 66 5.83 8.76 -6.41
CA MET A 66 6.15 7.90 -7.56
C MET A 66 4.97 7.74 -8.53
N LEU A 67 3.75 7.56 -8.00
CA LEU A 67 2.51 7.44 -8.79
C LEU A 67 2.19 8.69 -9.63
N ALA A 68 2.72 9.85 -9.26
CA ALA A 68 2.59 11.08 -10.04
C ALA A 68 3.44 11.09 -11.32
N TYR A 69 4.31 10.09 -11.51
CA TYR A 69 5.14 9.87 -12.71
C TYR A 69 5.88 11.13 -13.18
N ASN A 70 6.49 11.84 -12.23
CA ASN A 70 7.21 13.09 -12.48
C ASN A 70 8.61 13.01 -11.86
N GLN A 71 9.66 13.13 -12.68
CA GLN A 71 11.05 13.09 -12.24
C GLN A 71 11.39 14.14 -11.18
N ALA A 72 10.70 15.28 -11.16
CA ALA A 72 10.86 16.30 -10.13
C ALA A 72 10.53 15.81 -8.72
N ASN A 73 9.74 14.73 -8.59
CA ASN A 73 9.38 14.13 -7.31
C ASN A 73 10.41 13.13 -6.78
N LEU A 74 11.34 12.65 -7.62
CA LEU A 74 12.30 11.59 -7.24
C LEU A 74 13.13 11.95 -5.99
N PRO A 75 13.66 13.17 -5.83
CA PRO A 75 14.39 13.52 -4.61
C PRO A 75 13.52 13.40 -3.34
N ALA A 76 12.29 13.90 -3.39
CA ALA A 76 11.35 13.83 -2.26
C ALA A 76 10.87 12.39 -1.99
N ALA A 77 10.75 11.57 -3.03
CA ALA A 77 10.40 10.15 -2.89
C ALA A 77 11.53 9.37 -2.22
N ARG A 78 12.79 9.62 -2.60
CA ARG A 78 13.97 9.03 -1.94
C ARG A 78 14.10 9.47 -0.48
N GLU A 79 13.83 10.74 -0.16
CA GLU A 79 13.79 11.21 1.22
C GLU A 79 12.70 10.48 2.03
N SER A 80 11.51 10.33 1.45
CA SER A 80 10.40 9.62 2.10
C SER A 80 10.72 8.13 2.31
N ALA A 81 11.39 7.48 1.35
CA ALA A 81 11.88 6.10 1.50
C ALA A 81 12.92 5.97 2.61
N ALA A 82 13.88 6.90 2.71
CA ALA A 82 14.87 6.89 3.78
C ALA A 82 14.25 7.06 5.18
N GLN A 83 13.25 7.94 5.30
CA GLN A 83 12.45 8.09 6.52
C GLN A 83 11.68 6.81 6.84
N ALA A 84 10.98 6.25 5.84
CA ALA A 84 10.25 5.00 6.00
C ALA A 84 11.17 3.86 6.46
N ARG A 85 12.35 3.69 5.85
CA ARG A 85 13.34 2.68 6.25
C ARG A 85 13.81 2.85 7.69
N THR A 86 14.10 4.10 8.08
CA THR A 86 14.54 4.42 9.45
C THR A 86 13.46 4.04 10.45
N PHE A 87 12.22 4.46 10.21
CA PHE A 87 11.12 4.25 11.15
C PHE A 87 10.53 2.83 11.12
N THR A 88 10.78 2.06 10.05
CA THR A 88 10.35 0.66 9.96
C THR A 88 11.38 -0.35 10.46
N ALA A 89 12.55 0.09 10.94
CA ALA A 89 13.64 -0.80 11.38
C ALA A 89 13.21 -1.85 12.43
N THR A 90 12.21 -1.54 13.26
CA THR A 90 11.63 -2.45 14.26
C THR A 90 10.12 -2.68 14.05
N ALA A 91 9.58 -2.22 12.92
CA ALA A 91 8.17 -2.36 12.57
C ALA A 91 7.85 -3.79 12.10
N THR A 92 6.58 -4.03 11.75
CA THR A 92 6.15 -5.36 11.27
C THR A 92 6.87 -5.74 9.97
N TRP A 93 6.99 -7.05 9.73
CA TRP A 93 7.54 -7.57 8.47
C TRP A 93 6.81 -7.00 7.24
N ARG A 94 5.48 -6.92 7.29
CA ARG A 94 4.63 -6.32 6.25
C ARG A 94 5.03 -4.88 5.93
N GLU A 95 5.20 -4.06 6.96
CA GLU A 95 5.58 -2.65 6.80
C GLU A 95 6.99 -2.51 6.21
N GLN A 96 7.93 -3.34 6.65
CA GLN A 96 9.28 -3.38 6.07
C GLN A 96 9.25 -3.80 4.59
N ARG A 97 8.40 -4.76 4.21
CA ARG A 97 8.26 -5.23 2.83
C ARG A 97 7.66 -4.16 1.90
N HIS A 98 6.76 -3.31 2.40
CA HIS A 98 6.32 -2.13 1.65
C HIS A 98 7.50 -1.18 1.37
N VAL A 99 8.37 -0.93 2.36
CA VAL A 99 9.57 -0.11 2.14
C VAL A 99 10.49 -0.73 1.09
N ASP A 100 10.70 -2.05 1.13
CA ASP A 100 11.48 -2.76 0.10
C ASP A 100 10.90 -2.53 -1.31
N ALA A 101 9.57 -2.58 -1.46
CA ALA A 101 8.91 -2.35 -2.74
C ALA A 101 9.12 -0.91 -3.24
N LEU A 102 9.05 0.08 -2.34
CA LEU A 102 9.29 1.49 -2.69
C LEU A 102 10.74 1.72 -3.12
N GLU A 103 11.70 1.16 -2.38
CA GLU A 103 13.13 1.27 -2.72
C GLU A 103 13.42 0.59 -4.07
N ALA A 104 12.89 -0.62 -4.31
CA ALA A 104 13.01 -1.29 -5.59
C ALA A 104 12.42 -0.47 -6.75
N TRP A 105 11.25 0.15 -6.54
CA TRP A 105 10.65 1.03 -7.54
C TRP A 105 11.52 2.27 -7.82
N LEU A 106 12.09 2.89 -6.79
CA LEU A 106 13.01 4.03 -6.93
C LEU A 106 14.30 3.67 -7.67
N ASP A 107 14.69 2.41 -7.62
CA ASP A 107 15.90 1.89 -8.28
C ASP A 107 15.59 1.23 -9.64
N ASP A 108 14.36 1.40 -10.16
CA ASP A 108 13.88 0.87 -11.45
C ASP A 108 13.90 -0.67 -11.54
N ASP A 109 13.89 -1.36 -10.39
CA ASP A 109 13.85 -2.83 -10.29
C ASP A 109 12.40 -3.31 -10.15
N SER A 110 11.72 -3.43 -11.29
CA SER A 110 10.29 -3.81 -11.34
C SER A 110 10.02 -5.22 -10.82
N GLU A 111 10.95 -6.17 -10.99
CA GLU A 111 10.76 -7.54 -10.52
C GLU A 111 10.82 -7.61 -8.99
N ARG A 112 11.79 -6.94 -8.35
CA ARG A 112 11.85 -6.86 -6.88
C ARG A 112 10.68 -6.08 -6.29
N MET A 113 10.27 -5.01 -6.96
CA MET A 113 9.11 -4.22 -6.57
C MET A 113 7.84 -5.08 -6.54
N LEU A 114 7.53 -5.79 -7.64
CA LEU A 114 6.36 -6.67 -7.72
C LEU A 114 6.46 -7.81 -6.71
N ALA A 115 7.60 -8.49 -6.62
CA ALA A 115 7.80 -9.58 -5.66
C ALA A 115 7.54 -9.12 -4.21
N ALA A 116 7.86 -7.88 -3.87
CA ALA A 116 7.61 -7.34 -2.53
C ALA A 116 6.14 -7.18 -2.18
N TRP A 117 5.33 -6.64 -3.10
CA TRP A 117 3.89 -6.58 -2.88
C TRP A 117 3.25 -7.96 -2.93
N GLU A 118 3.73 -8.85 -3.81
CA GLU A 118 3.22 -10.22 -3.90
C GLU A 118 3.50 -11.03 -2.63
N ASP A 119 4.69 -10.90 -2.03
CA ASP A 119 5.00 -11.51 -0.73
C ASP A 119 4.01 -11.04 0.35
N ILE A 120 3.72 -9.73 0.39
CA ILE A 120 2.71 -9.19 1.32
C ILE A 120 1.35 -9.85 1.08
N LEU A 121 0.92 -9.98 -0.17
CA LEU A 121 -0.40 -10.51 -0.50
C LEU A 121 -0.55 -12.01 -0.24
N VAL A 122 0.54 -12.76 -0.16
CA VAL A 122 0.53 -14.17 0.27
C VAL A 122 0.11 -14.27 1.74
N ASP A 123 0.71 -13.49 2.63
CA ASP A 123 0.46 -13.56 4.08
C ASP A 123 -0.69 -12.64 4.55
N HIS A 124 -0.94 -11.57 3.80
CA HIS A 124 -1.90 -10.52 4.09
C HIS A 124 -2.75 -10.20 2.85
N PRO A 125 -3.63 -11.12 2.40
CA PRO A 125 -4.42 -10.95 1.18
C PRO A 125 -5.41 -9.77 1.23
N LEU A 126 -5.66 -9.21 2.42
CA LEU A 126 -6.48 -8.02 2.63
C LEU A 126 -5.68 -6.71 2.63
N ASP A 127 -4.36 -6.73 2.42
CA ASP A 127 -3.56 -5.50 2.34
C ASP A 127 -3.90 -4.73 1.05
N LEU A 128 -4.79 -3.76 1.20
CA LEU A 128 -5.38 -3.03 0.07
C LEU A 128 -4.37 -2.14 -0.65
N VAL A 129 -3.31 -1.68 0.04
CA VAL A 129 -2.25 -0.87 -0.56
C VAL A 129 -1.38 -1.75 -1.46
N ALA A 130 -0.91 -2.89 -0.97
CA ALA A 130 -0.11 -3.84 -1.74
C ALA A 130 -0.90 -4.33 -2.96
N PHE A 131 -2.17 -4.71 -2.77
CA PHE A 131 -3.06 -5.15 -3.84
C PHE A 131 -3.18 -4.09 -4.93
N ARG A 132 -3.50 -2.84 -4.55
CA ARG A 132 -3.77 -1.79 -5.53
C ARG A 132 -2.52 -1.42 -6.32
N LEU A 133 -1.36 -1.37 -5.65
CA LEU A 133 -0.07 -1.07 -6.28
C LEU A 133 0.40 -2.19 -7.20
N ALA A 134 0.36 -3.46 -6.75
CA ALA A 134 0.71 -4.60 -7.59
C ALA A 134 -0.17 -4.64 -8.85
N HIS A 135 -1.50 -4.55 -8.69
CA HIS A 135 -2.43 -4.52 -9.82
C HIS A 135 -2.15 -3.37 -10.79
N LEU A 136 -1.90 -2.15 -10.30
CA LEU A 136 -1.60 -1.01 -11.17
C LEU A 136 -0.28 -1.22 -11.92
N SER A 137 0.74 -1.71 -11.23
CA SER A 137 2.06 -1.93 -11.82
C SER A 137 2.06 -3.06 -12.84
N TYR A 138 1.34 -4.16 -12.62
CA TYR A 138 1.19 -5.19 -13.65
C TYR A 138 0.55 -4.65 -14.93
N PHE A 139 -0.49 -3.81 -14.80
CA PHE A 139 -1.09 -3.14 -15.95
C PHE A 139 -0.09 -2.24 -16.68
N TRP A 140 0.65 -1.38 -15.96
CA TRP A 140 1.68 -0.54 -16.58
C TRP A 140 2.79 -1.32 -17.29
N LEU A 141 3.11 -2.51 -16.80
CA LEU A 141 4.12 -3.40 -17.37
C LEU A 141 3.57 -4.33 -18.46
N GLY A 142 2.26 -4.25 -18.79
CA GLY A 142 1.63 -5.11 -19.79
C GLY A 142 1.53 -6.58 -19.41
N ARG A 143 1.49 -6.89 -18.11
CA ARG A 143 1.49 -8.25 -17.55
C ARG A 143 0.08 -8.67 -17.11
N ALA A 144 -0.86 -8.72 -18.06
CA ALA A 144 -2.28 -9.01 -17.79
C ALA A 144 -2.51 -10.35 -17.09
N GLU A 145 -1.86 -11.42 -17.56
CA GLU A 145 -1.97 -12.76 -16.95
C GLU A 145 -1.50 -12.79 -15.49
N ASP A 146 -0.40 -12.09 -15.18
CA ASP A 146 0.11 -12.01 -13.81
C ASP A 146 -0.81 -11.16 -12.92
N MET A 147 -1.36 -10.07 -13.46
CA MET A 147 -2.37 -9.25 -12.78
C MET A 147 -3.59 -10.08 -12.38
N LYS A 148 -4.15 -10.85 -13.33
CA LYS A 148 -5.28 -11.76 -13.08
C LYS A 148 -4.91 -12.86 -12.11
N THR A 149 -3.72 -13.47 -12.23
CA THR A 149 -3.26 -14.54 -11.34
C THR A 149 -3.08 -14.06 -9.90
N SER A 150 -2.47 -12.88 -9.69
CA SER A 150 -2.36 -12.26 -8.36
C SER A 150 -3.74 -11.99 -7.77
N LEU A 151 -4.65 -11.44 -8.58
CA LEU A 151 -6.02 -11.18 -8.17
C LEU A 151 -6.77 -12.45 -7.76
N ASP A 152 -6.77 -13.48 -8.61
CA ASP A 152 -7.46 -14.75 -8.35
C ASP A 152 -6.96 -15.42 -7.06
N ARG A 153 -5.69 -15.20 -6.67
CA ARG A 153 -5.10 -15.70 -5.42
C ARG A 153 -5.67 -15.01 -4.18
N VAL A 154 -5.87 -13.70 -4.20
CA VAL A 154 -6.34 -12.94 -3.03
C VAL A 154 -7.85 -12.94 -2.88
N MET A 155 -8.60 -13.07 -3.99
CA MET A 155 -10.06 -12.99 -4.01
C MET A 155 -10.79 -13.86 -2.96
N PRO A 156 -10.36 -15.10 -2.64
CA PRO A 156 -11.02 -15.91 -1.62
C PRO A 156 -11.05 -15.29 -0.21
N ALA A 157 -10.12 -14.38 0.11
CA ALA A 157 -10.10 -13.68 1.39
C ALA A 157 -11.12 -12.52 1.45
N TRP A 158 -11.52 -12.00 0.28
CA TRP A 158 -12.38 -10.83 0.16
C TRP A 158 -13.86 -11.21 0.15
N ASN A 159 -14.68 -10.35 0.76
CA ASN A 159 -16.14 -10.49 0.75
C ASN A 159 -16.81 -9.12 0.89
N VAL A 160 -18.13 -9.07 0.66
CA VAL A 160 -18.93 -7.84 0.62
C VAL A 160 -18.91 -6.98 1.90
N SER A 161 -18.56 -7.56 3.05
CA SER A 161 -18.44 -6.79 4.30
C SER A 161 -17.11 -6.03 4.42
N HIS A 162 -16.10 -6.38 3.63
CA HIS A 162 -14.82 -5.70 3.65
C HIS A 162 -14.91 -4.32 2.99
N VAL A 163 -14.46 -3.30 3.71
CA VAL A 163 -14.27 -1.97 3.13
C VAL A 163 -13.27 -2.07 1.97
N GLY A 164 -13.60 -1.50 0.81
CA GLY A 164 -12.77 -1.61 -0.40
C GLY A 164 -13.13 -2.80 -1.31
N TYR A 165 -14.03 -3.70 -0.91
CA TYR A 165 -14.45 -4.84 -1.73
C TYR A 165 -14.92 -4.43 -3.13
N ALA A 166 -15.69 -3.35 -3.25
CA ALA A 166 -16.13 -2.84 -4.55
C ALA A 166 -14.95 -2.46 -5.46
N THR A 167 -13.89 -1.87 -4.92
CA THR A 167 -12.68 -1.55 -5.69
C THR A 167 -11.95 -2.81 -6.13
N VAL A 168 -11.81 -3.81 -5.25
CA VAL A 168 -11.20 -5.11 -5.59
C VAL A 168 -12.01 -5.80 -6.69
N MET A 169 -13.34 -5.73 -6.64
CA MET A 169 -14.21 -6.26 -7.69
C MET A 169 -14.07 -5.49 -9.01
N SER A 170 -13.91 -4.17 -8.99
CA SER A 170 -13.63 -3.41 -10.20
C SER A 170 -12.30 -3.81 -10.82
N CYS A 171 -11.25 -3.99 -10.00
CA CYS A 171 -9.96 -4.54 -10.42
C CYS A 171 -10.12 -5.94 -11.03
N LYS A 172 -10.97 -6.80 -10.44
CA LYS A 172 -11.26 -8.12 -10.99
C LYS A 172 -11.83 -8.03 -12.40
N CYS A 173 -12.89 -7.27 -12.59
CA CYS A 173 -13.50 -7.14 -13.91
C CYS A 173 -12.48 -6.61 -14.94
N PHE A 174 -11.70 -5.61 -14.56
CA PHE A 174 -10.67 -5.05 -15.42
C PHE A 174 -9.59 -6.09 -15.79
N ALA A 175 -9.10 -6.86 -14.82
CA ALA A 175 -8.07 -7.87 -15.10
C ALA A 175 -8.56 -8.99 -16.03
N TYR A 176 -9.82 -9.37 -15.95
CA TYR A 176 -10.43 -10.35 -16.87
C TYR A 176 -10.60 -9.75 -18.27
N GLU A 177 -11.04 -8.48 -18.37
CA GLU A 177 -11.13 -7.77 -19.65
C GLU A 177 -9.77 -7.68 -20.37
N GLU A 178 -8.69 -7.37 -19.64
CA GLU A 178 -7.32 -7.32 -20.18
C GLU A 178 -6.81 -8.70 -20.67
N CYS A 179 -7.37 -9.80 -20.14
CA CYS A 179 -7.13 -11.16 -20.61
C CYS A 179 -8.10 -11.59 -21.74
N GLY A 180 -9.08 -10.76 -22.10
CA GLY A 180 -10.09 -11.07 -23.11
C GLY A 180 -11.21 -12.00 -22.64
N GLU A 181 -11.48 -12.04 -21.33
CA GLU A 181 -12.52 -12.87 -20.68
C GLU A 181 -13.79 -12.08 -20.29
#